data_AF-A0A1S3XJB4-F1
#
_entry.id   AF-A0A1S3XJB4-F1
#
_cell.length_a   1.000
_cell.length_b   1.000
_cell.length_c   1.000
_cell.angle_alpha   90.00
_cell.angle_beta   90.00
_cell.angle_gamma   90.00
#
_symmetry.space_group_name_H-M   'P 1'
#
loop_
_entity.id
_entity.type
_entity.pdbx_description
1 polymer ?
#
loop_
_entity_poly.entity_id
_entity_poly.type
_entity_poly.pdbx_seq_one_letter_code
_entity_poly.pdbx_strand_id
1 'polypeptide(L)'
;MCHLSFQTKEMTKRQVILKKDDFSDDDSTNSSFTIRTVRYRECQKNHAASVGGYAVDGCREFMPCDEEGTPGALTCAACGCHRNFHRREVETEVACDCSFPT
;
A
#
# COMPACT_ATOMS: atom_id res chain seq x y z
N MET A 1 -0.19 -22.54 2.03
CA MET A 1 0.60 -22.00 0.90
C MET A 1 1.38 -20.73 1.24
N CYS A 2 1.56 -20.38 2.52
CA CYS A 2 2.69 -19.57 3.02
C CYS A 2 3.67 -20.46 3.82
N HIS A 3 3.73 -21.74 3.44
CA HIS A 3 4.32 -22.79 4.28
C HIS A 3 5.81 -22.93 3.97
N LEU A 4 6.59 -22.60 5.00
CA LEU A 4 7.95 -23.02 5.29
C LEU A 4 9.06 -22.38 4.45
N SER A 5 9.67 -21.34 5.04
CA SER A 5 11.11 -21.38 5.30
C SER A 5 11.45 -20.53 6.51
N PHE A 6 11.44 -21.18 7.68
CA PHE A 6 12.37 -20.87 8.75
C PHE A 6 13.79 -20.99 8.18
N GLN A 7 14.43 -19.87 7.87
CA GLN A 7 15.89 -19.78 7.88
C GLN A 7 16.24 -18.47 8.57
N THR A 8 16.74 -18.62 9.79
CA THR A 8 17.38 -17.59 10.60
C THR A 8 18.54 -16.97 9.82
N LYS A 9 18.30 -15.85 9.15
CA LYS A 9 19.38 -14.95 8.73
C LYS A 9 19.27 -13.67 9.54
N GLU A 10 20.24 -13.53 10.43
CA GLU A 10 20.43 -12.33 11.23
C GLU A 10 20.67 -11.14 10.31
N MET A 11 19.65 -10.30 10.17
CA MET A 11 19.77 -9.00 9.54
C MET A 11 20.33 -8.01 10.56
N THR A 12 21.61 -7.68 10.40
CA THR A 12 22.30 -6.60 11.12
C THR A 12 21.38 -5.39 11.27
N LYS A 13 21.04 -5.08 12.53
CA LYS A 13 20.24 -3.91 12.91
C LYS A 13 20.94 -2.64 12.41
N ARG A 14 20.46 -2.08 11.31
CA ARG A 14 20.68 -0.68 10.96
C ARG A 14 19.52 0.11 11.56
N GLN A 15 19.83 0.83 12.62
CA GLN A 15 18.92 1.77 13.25
C GLN A 15 18.85 3.00 12.34
N VAL A 16 17.91 3.00 11.40
CA VAL A 16 17.49 4.24 10.73
C VAL A 16 16.51 4.93 11.66
N ILE A 17 16.85 6.15 12.02
CA ILE A 17 16.02 7.08 12.79
C ILE A 17 14.63 7.05 12.15
N LEU A 18 13.60 6.65 12.91
CA LEU A 18 12.20 6.89 12.58
C LEU A 18 12.01 8.41 12.59
N LYS A 19 12.43 9.04 11.49
CA LYS A 19 11.87 10.29 11.07
C LYS A 19 10.43 9.92 10.77
N LYS A 20 9.54 10.41 11.61
CA LYS A 20 8.11 10.36 11.43
C LYS A 20 7.84 11.00 10.07
N ASP A 21 7.80 10.18 9.03
CA ASP A 21 7.29 10.59 7.73
C ASP A 21 5.76 10.58 7.86
N ASP A 22 5.27 11.54 8.64
CA ASP A 22 3.96 12.10 8.43
C ASP A 22 4.02 12.63 6.99
N PHE A 23 3.33 11.95 6.08
CA PHE A 23 3.14 12.45 4.71
C PHE A 23 2.21 13.67 4.78
N SER A 24 2.68 14.76 5.39
CA SER A 24 2.05 16.07 5.31
C SER A 24 2.64 16.76 4.08
N ASP A 25 1.91 16.71 2.98
CA ASP A 25 2.11 17.63 1.87
C ASP A 25 1.89 19.07 2.41
N ASP A 26 2.98 19.80 2.61
CA ASP A 26 2.98 21.22 2.96
C ASP A 26 2.48 22.02 1.75
N ASP A 27 1.18 22.33 1.73
CA ASP A 27 0.61 23.39 0.89
C ASP A 27 0.03 24.47 1.81
N SER A 28 0.69 25.63 1.76
CA SER A 28 0.37 26.80 2.55
C SER A 28 -0.99 27.39 2.18
N THR A 29 -1.79 27.70 3.22
CA THR A 29 -2.87 28.72 3.23
C THR A 29 -4.26 28.30 2.73
N ASN A 30 -5.03 27.61 3.58
CA ASN A 30 -6.34 28.01 4.12
C ASN A 30 -6.93 26.77 4.84
N SER A 31 -7.60 26.97 5.97
CA SER A 31 -8.05 25.93 6.93
C SER A 31 -8.96 24.83 6.33
N SER A 32 -8.39 23.86 5.62
CA SER A 32 -9.00 22.57 5.31
C SER A 32 -7.94 21.48 5.42
N PHE A 33 -8.16 20.49 6.28
CA PHE A 33 -7.26 19.34 6.35
C PHE A 33 -7.67 18.38 5.22
N THR A 34 -6.80 18.25 4.21
CA THR A 34 -7.00 17.21 3.18
C THR A 34 -6.37 15.92 3.67
N ILE A 35 -7.18 14.93 4.06
CA ILE A 35 -6.66 13.60 4.38
C ILE A 35 -6.57 12.83 3.07
N ARG A 36 -5.38 12.30 2.76
CA ARG A 36 -5.14 11.50 1.56
C ARG A 36 -5.03 10.03 1.97
N THR A 37 -6.07 9.24 1.73
CA THR A 37 -6.01 7.79 1.96
C THR A 37 -5.65 7.06 0.67
N VAL A 38 -4.65 6.16 0.74
CA VAL A 38 -4.19 5.38 -0.43
C VAL A 38 -4.70 3.96 -0.30
N ARG A 39 -5.45 3.49 -1.31
CA ARG A 39 -5.95 2.12 -1.41
C ARG A 39 -5.43 1.44 -2.68
N TYR A 40 -5.27 0.13 -2.62
CA TYR A 40 -4.83 -0.69 -3.76
C TYR A 40 -5.97 -1.64 -4.16
N ARG A 41 -6.38 -1.57 -5.43
CA ARG A 41 -7.56 -2.29 -5.95
C ARG A 41 -7.16 -3.51 -6.78
N GLU A 42 -7.40 -3.42 -8.08
CA GLU A 42 -7.27 -4.50 -9.03
C GLU A 42 -5.82 -4.78 -9.39
N CYS A 43 -5.47 -6.07 -9.43
CA CYS A 43 -4.15 -6.49 -9.93
C CYS A 43 -4.10 -6.30 -11.44
N GLN A 44 -3.02 -5.72 -11.94
CA GLN A 44 -2.78 -5.44 -13.37
C GLN A 44 -1.60 -6.24 -13.92
N LYS A 45 -1.05 -7.20 -13.14
CA LYS A 45 0.05 -8.05 -13.60
C LYS A 45 -0.45 -9.05 -14.64
N ASN A 46 0.23 -9.13 -15.78
CA ASN A 46 0.03 -10.23 -16.73
C ASN A 46 0.75 -11.49 -16.21
N HIS A 47 0.00 -12.49 -15.79
CA HIS A 47 0.50 -13.78 -15.31
C HIS A 47 0.88 -14.72 -16.46
N ALA A 48 0.32 -14.53 -17.65
CA ALA A 48 0.60 -15.35 -18.84
C ALA A 48 1.70 -14.77 -19.74
N ALA A 49 2.32 -13.64 -19.35
CA ALA A 49 3.34 -12.96 -20.16
C ALA A 49 4.49 -13.89 -20.57
N SER A 50 4.94 -14.78 -19.67
CA SER A 50 6.03 -15.72 -19.95
C SER A 50 5.67 -16.80 -20.97
N VAL A 51 4.37 -17.11 -21.13
CA VAL A 51 3.86 -18.11 -22.08
C VAL A 51 3.43 -17.44 -23.40
N GLY A 52 3.58 -16.11 -23.52
CA GLY A 52 3.14 -15.33 -24.68
C GLY A 52 1.64 -15.04 -24.70
N GLY A 53 0.95 -15.22 -23.56
CA GLY A 53 -0.46 -14.91 -23.41
C GLY A 53 -0.73 -13.62 -22.63
N TYR A 54 -2.01 -13.30 -22.48
CA TYR A 54 -2.48 -12.21 -21.62
C TYR A 54 -3.57 -12.72 -20.67
N ALA A 55 -3.23 -12.86 -19.40
CA ALA A 55 -4.15 -13.25 -18.34
C ALA A 55 -3.82 -12.49 -17.06
N VAL A 56 -4.82 -11.84 -16.48
CA VAL A 56 -4.70 -11.06 -15.25
C VAL A 56 -5.54 -11.75 -14.17
N ASP A 57 -5.01 -11.84 -12.95
CA ASP A 57 -5.62 -12.61 -11.85
C ASP A 57 -6.97 -12.03 -11.36
N GLY A 58 -7.24 -10.75 -11.66
CA GLY A 58 -8.55 -10.15 -11.42
C GLY A 58 -8.88 -9.95 -9.94
N CYS A 59 -7.88 -9.66 -9.08
CA CYS A 59 -8.15 -9.27 -7.70
C CYS A 59 -9.06 -8.04 -7.65
N ARG A 60 -9.99 -7.97 -6.68
CA ARG A 60 -10.88 -6.80 -6.50
C ARG A 60 -10.38 -5.81 -5.46
N GLU A 61 -9.65 -6.31 -4.48
CA GLU A 61 -9.08 -5.55 -3.39
C GLU A 61 -7.73 -6.15 -3.02
N PHE A 62 -6.75 -5.31 -2.69
CA PHE A 62 -5.46 -5.76 -2.18
C PHE A 62 -5.61 -6.23 -0.74
N MET A 63 -5.29 -7.49 -0.49
CA MET A 63 -5.20 -8.04 0.87
C MET A 63 -3.73 -8.35 1.18
N PRO A 64 -3.10 -7.68 2.16
CA PRO A 64 -1.74 -8.00 2.56
C PRO A 64 -1.65 -9.43 3.11
N CYS A 65 -0.54 -10.11 2.83
CA CYS A 65 -0.28 -11.47 3.31
C CYS A 65 0.10 -11.50 4.81
N ASP A 66 0.77 -10.44 5.29
CA ASP A 66 1.31 -10.35 6.65
C ASP A 66 1.11 -8.94 7.23
N GLU A 67 1.50 -8.74 8.50
CA GLU A 67 1.33 -7.49 9.25
C GLU A 67 2.17 -6.32 8.71
N GLU A 68 1.70 -5.10 8.96
CA GLU A 68 2.36 -3.86 8.56
C GLU A 68 3.81 -3.79 9.07
N GLY A 69 4.74 -3.41 8.18
CA GLY A 69 6.18 -3.37 8.49
C GLY A 69 6.96 -4.64 8.13
N THR A 70 6.28 -5.70 7.69
CA THR A 70 6.92 -6.91 7.13
C THR A 70 6.95 -6.85 5.59
N PRO A 71 7.83 -7.61 4.91
CA PRO A 71 7.80 -7.70 3.44
C PRO A 71 6.48 -8.30 2.91
N GLY A 72 5.79 -9.08 3.74
CA GLY A 72 4.51 -9.68 3.39
C GLY A 72 3.35 -8.69 3.34
N ALA A 73 3.42 -7.57 4.06
CA ALA A 73 2.45 -6.47 3.92
C ALA A 73 2.44 -5.83 2.52
N LEU A 74 3.52 -6.03 1.75
CA LEU A 74 3.65 -5.51 0.39
C LEU A 74 3.14 -6.50 -0.67
N THR A 75 2.75 -7.71 -0.26
CA THR A 75 2.41 -8.81 -1.14
C THR A 75 0.95 -9.19 -0.99
N CYS A 76 0.24 -9.33 -2.11
CA CYS A 76 -1.16 -9.70 -2.13
C CYS A 76 -1.33 -11.19 -1.78
N ALA A 77 -2.14 -11.49 -0.77
CA ALA A 77 -2.45 -12.85 -0.35
C ALA A 77 -3.21 -13.66 -1.42
N ALA A 78 -3.95 -12.99 -2.31
CA ALA A 78 -4.75 -13.64 -3.35
C ALA A 78 -3.90 -14.07 -4.57
N CYS A 79 -3.11 -13.15 -5.13
CA CYS A 79 -2.37 -13.37 -6.39
C CYS A 79 -0.85 -13.46 -6.21
N GLY A 80 -0.32 -13.26 -5.00
CA GLY A 80 1.12 -13.22 -4.72
C GLY A 80 1.86 -12.04 -5.35
N CYS A 81 1.16 -11.07 -5.94
CA CYS A 81 1.79 -9.92 -6.58
C CYS A 81 2.11 -8.83 -5.56
N HIS A 82 3.18 -8.08 -5.82
CA HIS A 82 3.48 -6.87 -5.06
C HIS A 82 2.38 -5.81 -5.23
N ARG A 83 2.09 -5.01 -4.20
CA ARG A 83 1.07 -3.93 -4.21
C ARG A 83 1.23 -2.93 -5.36
N ASN A 84 2.44 -2.76 -5.90
CA ASN A 84 2.68 -1.89 -7.08
C ASN A 84 2.05 -2.41 -8.37
N PHE A 85 1.78 -3.72 -8.46
CA PHE A 85 1.01 -4.27 -9.57
C PHE A 85 -0.49 -4.08 -9.38
N HIS A 86 -0.94 -3.61 -8.22
CA HIS A 86 -2.31 -3.23 -8.00
C HIS A 86 -2.51 -1.76 -8.29
N ARG A 87 -3.64 -1.41 -8.89
CA ARG A 87 -3.99 -0.03 -9.17
C ARG A 87 -4.05 0.79 -7.87
N ARG A 88 -3.26 1.86 -7.81
CA ARG A 88 -3.27 2.84 -6.72
C ARG A 88 -4.45 3.80 -6.90
N GLU A 89 -5.32 3.85 -5.90
CA GLU A 89 -6.36 4.87 -5.76
C GLU A 89 -5.99 5.78 -4.58
N VAL A 90 -6.02 7.09 -4.80
CA VAL A 90 -5.82 8.10 -3.76
C VAL A 90 -7.15 8.81 -3.57
N GLU A 91 -7.73 8.64 -2.39
CA GLU A 91 -8.96 9.32 -1.99
C GLU A 91 -8.56 10.56 -1.18
N THR A 92 -8.92 11.73 -1.68
CA THR A 92 -8.70 13.01 -1.02
C THR A 92 -10.01 13.45 -0.36
N GLU A 93 -10.11 13.30 0.95
CA GLU A 93 -11.23 13.85 1.70
C GLU A 93 -10.87 15.26 2.20
N VAL A 94 -11.72 16.24 1.87
CA VAL A 94 -11.58 17.60 2.38
C VAL A 94 -12.38 17.67 3.67
N ALA A 95 -11.71 17.60 4.83
CA ALA A 95 -12.35 17.85 6.11
C ALA A 95 -12.50 19.36 6.30
N CYS A 96 -13.66 19.88 5.91
CA CYS A 96 -14.08 21.24 6.27
C CYS A 96 -14.68 21.21 7.68
N ASP A 97 -13.87 21.44 8.72
CA ASP A 97 -14.42 21.79 10.03
C ASP A 97 -14.80 23.28 10.01
N CYS A 98 -15.92 23.58 9.35
CA CYS A 98 -16.58 24.87 9.50
C CYS A 98 -17.49 24.79 10.70
N SER A 99 -16.91 24.71 11.90
CA SER A 99 -17.56 25.24 13.08
C SER A 99 -17.70 26.75 12.88
N PHE A 100 -18.77 27.19 12.21
CA PHE A 100 -19.11 28.61 12.09
C PHE A 100 -19.27 29.16 13.52
N PRO A 101 -18.41 30.10 14.00
CA PRO A 101 -18.76 30.85 15.19
C PRO A 101 -19.93 31.80 14.84
N THR A 102 -20.90 31.82 15.75
CA THR A 102 -22.20 32.51 15.74
C THR A 102 -22.18 33.97 15.32
#